data_AF-A0A5N5E5M0-F1
#
_entry.id   AF-A0A5N5E5M0-F1
#
_cell.length_a   1.000
_cell.length_b   1.000
_cell.length_c   1.000
_cell.angle_alpha   90.00
_cell.angle_beta   90.00
_cell.angle_gamma   90.00
#
_symmetry.space_group_name_H-M   'P 1'
#
loop_
_entity.id
_entity.type
_entity.pdbx_description
1 polymer ?
#
loop_
_entity_poly.entity_id
_entity_poly.type
_entity_poly.pdbx_seq_one_letter_code
_entity_poly.pdbx_strand_id
1 'polypeptide(L)'
;QTLGLIRDSQTVLTTQSDQSSAIKQFSTDLDALTAQLRTSDPDIRRVIDNGIPASEQVGSLVTEAGPALTTNLSNLSAVAAAAAPTLPSLQPFLLFLPALAGAAPTVAPGDGTVHLGLVLETNNPLSCTVGYEGTMAILDEMKRKDPNFDDTTQNFPLNTAANCQAPQGSETGVRSANRIAFADPNTSQPWDSKPKVDPDKLNLNPIATQLAPMLGATPK
;
A
#
# COMPACT_ATOMS: atom_id res chain seq x y z
N GLN A 1 16.38 -1.93 97.26
CA GLN A 1 16.22 -0.89 96.21
C GLN A 1 17.56 -0.32 95.74
N THR A 2 18.47 0.09 96.62
CA THR A 2 19.76 0.73 96.25
C THR A 2 20.72 -0.16 95.44
N LEU A 3 20.76 -1.47 95.69
CA LEU A 3 21.61 -2.43 94.96
C LEU A 3 21.17 -2.67 93.52
N GLY A 4 19.86 -2.57 93.23
CA GLY A 4 19.34 -2.68 91.86
C GLY A 4 19.79 -1.49 91.02
N LEU A 5 19.63 -0.28 91.57
CA LEU A 5 20.05 0.96 90.93
C LEU A 5 21.54 0.96 90.56
N ILE A 6 22.41 0.42 91.42
CA ILE A 6 23.86 0.34 91.16
C ILE A 6 24.18 -0.64 90.00
N ARG A 7 23.52 -1.80 89.95
CA ARG A 7 23.71 -2.79 88.86
C ARG A 7 23.17 -2.28 87.52
N ASP A 8 22.00 -1.65 87.56
CA ASP A 8 21.38 -1.08 86.37
C ASP A 8 22.22 0.10 85.85
N SER A 9 22.74 0.96 86.74
CA SER A 9 23.65 2.04 86.40
C SER A 9 24.96 1.52 85.79
N GLN A 10 25.53 0.43 86.33
CA GLN A 10 26.73 -0.18 85.76
C GLN A 10 26.48 -0.73 84.36
N THR A 11 25.33 -1.36 84.13
CA THR A 11 24.94 -1.88 82.80
C THR A 11 24.77 -0.75 81.80
N VAL A 12 24.09 0.33 82.18
CA VAL A 12 23.84 1.51 81.33
C VAL A 12 25.13 2.29 81.04
N LEU A 13 26.02 2.46 82.02
CA LEU A 13 27.30 3.16 81.82
C LEU A 13 28.29 2.32 80.99
N THR A 14 28.29 0.99 81.17
CA THR A 14 29.10 0.08 80.35
C THR A 14 28.60 0.09 78.92
N THR A 15 27.28 -0.01 78.70
CA THR A 15 26.68 0.08 77.35
C THR A 15 26.98 1.42 76.69
N GLN A 16 26.92 2.54 77.42
CA GLN A 16 27.29 3.85 76.87
C GLN A 16 28.79 3.98 76.58
N SER A 17 29.65 3.37 77.39
CA SER A 17 31.09 3.30 77.14
C SER A 17 31.38 2.48 75.88
N ASP A 18 30.77 1.31 75.76
CA ASP A 18 30.89 0.39 74.63
C ASP A 18 30.34 0.99 73.32
N GLN A 19 29.25 1.78 73.40
CA GLN A 19 28.64 2.46 72.25
C GLN A 19 29.20 3.87 72.00
N SER A 20 30.14 4.35 72.82
CA SER A 20 30.64 5.73 72.71
C SER A 20 31.32 6.01 71.36
N SER A 21 31.98 5.00 70.77
CA SER A 21 32.55 5.06 69.42
C SER A 21 31.46 5.13 68.35
N ALA A 22 30.39 4.34 68.48
CA ALA A 22 29.26 4.33 67.57
C ALA A 22 28.48 5.67 67.60
N ILE A 23 28.26 6.25 68.78
CA ILE A 23 27.62 7.56 68.93
C ILE A 23 28.45 8.66 68.27
N LYS A 24 29.78 8.67 68.50
CA LYS A 24 30.69 9.63 67.85
C LYS A 24 30.69 9.47 66.34
N GLN A 25 30.77 8.23 65.85
CA GLN A 25 30.73 7.94 64.42
C GLN A 25 29.42 8.43 63.80
N PHE A 26 28.28 8.13 64.42
CA PHE A 26 26.97 8.60 63.97
C PHE A 26 26.91 10.14 63.90
N SER A 27 27.40 10.83 64.92
CA SER A 27 27.46 12.30 64.91
C SER A 27 28.37 12.85 63.79
N THR A 28 29.53 12.22 63.55
CA THR A 28 30.43 12.60 62.46
C THR A 28 29.81 12.33 61.08
N ASP A 29 29.13 11.19 60.91
CA ASP A 29 28.46 10.85 59.65
C ASP A 29 27.28 11.79 59.38
N LEU A 30 26.54 12.18 60.42
CA LEU A 30 25.45 13.16 60.32
C LEU A 30 25.97 14.55 59.97
N ASP A 31 27.10 14.98 60.56
CA ASP A 31 27.75 16.25 60.22
C ASP A 31 28.23 16.24 58.76
N ALA A 32 28.85 15.14 58.31
CA ALA A 32 29.28 14.97 56.93
C ALA A 32 28.08 14.99 55.95
N LEU A 33 26.99 14.30 56.29
CA LEU A 33 25.77 14.27 55.47
C LEU A 33 25.12 15.66 55.38
N THR A 34 25.01 16.37 56.49
CA THR A 34 24.39 17.71 56.52
C THR A 34 25.27 18.75 55.83
N ALA A 35 26.60 18.66 55.95
CA ALA A 35 27.55 19.45 55.18
C ALA A 35 27.42 19.19 53.68
N GLN A 36 27.36 17.92 53.25
CA GLN A 36 27.18 17.56 51.84
C GLN A 36 25.84 18.06 51.30
N LEU A 37 24.76 17.92 52.08
CA LEU A 37 23.43 18.39 51.69
C LEU A 37 23.42 19.91 51.54
N ARG A 38 24.06 20.65 52.44
CA ARG A 38 24.20 22.11 52.34
C ARG A 38 25.00 22.54 51.11
N THR A 39 26.09 21.83 50.80
CA THR A 39 26.89 22.07 49.59
C THR A 39 26.10 21.74 48.32
N SER A 40 25.22 20.72 48.36
CA SER A 40 24.43 20.27 47.21
C SER A 40 23.09 21.01 47.04
N ASP A 41 22.61 21.74 48.04
CA ASP A 41 21.31 22.45 48.02
C ASP A 41 21.14 23.38 46.79
N PRO A 42 22.15 24.17 46.37
CA PRO A 42 22.03 24.98 45.15
C PRO A 42 21.82 24.13 43.90
N ASP A 43 22.45 22.96 43.81
CA ASP A 43 22.33 22.07 42.65
C ASP A 43 20.99 21.35 42.64
N ILE A 44 20.50 20.91 43.82
CA ILE A 44 19.16 20.34 43.96
C ILE A 44 18.10 21.36 43.54
N ARG A 45 18.22 22.62 43.99
CA ARG A 45 17.32 23.71 43.56
C ARG A 45 17.42 23.95 42.07
N ARG A 46 18.64 24.00 41.52
CA ARG A 46 18.87 24.18 40.07
C ARG A 46 18.19 23.08 39.26
N VAL A 47 18.21 21.83 39.71
CA VAL A 47 17.53 20.71 39.05
C VAL A 47 16.01 20.87 39.13
N ILE A 48 15.47 21.28 40.27
CA ILE A 48 14.02 21.50 40.43
C ILE A 48 13.56 22.69 39.58
N ASP A 49 14.26 23.83 39.69
CA ASP A 49 13.93 25.08 39.01
C ASP A 49 14.01 24.96 37.49
N ASN A 50 14.95 24.16 36.96
CA ASN A 50 15.05 23.94 35.51
C ASN A 50 14.27 22.71 35.04
N GLY A 51 14.10 21.70 35.88
CA GLY A 51 13.46 20.43 35.53
C GLY A 51 11.95 20.57 35.35
N ILE A 52 11.29 21.39 36.18
CA ILE A 52 9.85 21.64 36.06
C ILE A 52 9.52 22.35 34.74
N PRO A 53 10.11 23.52 34.39
CA PRO A 53 9.83 24.21 33.14
C PRO A 53 10.20 23.38 31.90
N ALA A 54 11.30 22.61 31.96
CA ALA A 54 11.68 21.71 30.87
C ALA A 54 10.62 20.62 30.66
N SER A 55 10.09 20.04 31.74
CA SER A 55 9.02 19.04 31.67
C SER A 55 7.72 19.62 31.12
N GLU A 56 7.37 20.84 31.53
CA GLU A 56 6.21 21.56 31.01
C GLU A 56 6.35 21.87 29.51
N GLN A 57 7.53 22.30 29.05
CA GLN A 57 7.79 22.54 27.62
C GLN A 57 7.67 21.26 26.80
N VAL A 58 8.22 20.14 27.29
CA VAL A 58 8.07 18.84 26.61
C VAL A 58 6.59 18.41 26.59
N GLY A 59 5.88 18.58 27.70
CA GLY A 59 4.45 18.28 27.80
C GLY A 59 3.59 19.13 26.86
N SER A 60 3.87 20.44 26.76
CA SER A 60 3.22 21.37 25.83
C SER A 60 3.51 20.98 24.38
N LEU A 61 4.77 20.68 24.03
CA LEU A 61 5.12 20.24 22.68
C LEU A 61 4.33 18.98 22.27
N VAL A 62 4.25 17.98 23.15
CA VAL A 62 3.49 16.75 22.88
C VAL A 62 1.99 17.05 22.76
N THR A 63 1.45 17.90 23.62
CA THR A 63 0.03 18.27 23.61
C THR A 63 -0.36 19.07 22.37
N GLU A 64 0.51 19.97 21.92
CA GLU A 64 0.27 20.85 20.77
C GLU A 64 0.53 20.14 19.44
N ALA A 65 1.64 19.42 19.32
CA ALA A 65 2.02 18.75 18.07
C ALA A 65 1.40 17.35 17.91
N GLY A 66 1.12 16.66 19.01
CA GLY A 66 0.65 15.26 19.02
C GLY A 66 -0.64 15.05 18.23
N PRO A 67 -1.72 15.83 18.46
CA PRO A 67 -2.97 15.68 17.73
C PRO A 67 -2.81 15.88 16.22
N ALA A 68 -2.15 16.98 15.80
CA ALA A 68 -1.94 17.28 14.39
C ALA A 68 -1.08 16.22 13.68
N LEU A 69 0.00 15.78 14.34
CA LEU A 69 0.85 14.70 13.81
C LEU A 69 0.06 13.39 13.67
N THR A 70 -0.72 13.04 14.69
CA THR A 70 -1.56 11.83 14.68
C THR A 70 -2.59 11.89 13.56
N THR A 71 -3.27 13.02 13.39
CA THR A 71 -4.20 13.24 12.29
C THR A 71 -3.51 13.13 10.94
N ASN A 72 -2.34 13.75 10.76
CA ASN A 72 -1.61 13.69 9.49
C ASN A 72 -1.16 12.26 9.14
N LEU A 73 -0.62 11.53 10.12
CA LEU A 73 -0.23 10.12 9.93
C LEU A 73 -1.45 9.23 9.65
N SER A 74 -2.60 9.51 10.29
CA SER A 74 -3.85 8.78 10.05
C SER A 74 -4.42 9.08 8.66
N ASN A 75 -4.34 10.33 8.20
CA ASN A 75 -4.76 10.71 6.86
C ASN A 75 -3.86 10.06 5.80
N LEU A 76 -2.54 10.08 6.02
CA LEU A 76 -1.60 9.43 5.12
C LEU A 76 -1.82 7.92 5.05
N SER A 77 -2.08 7.27 6.19
CA SER A 77 -2.37 5.83 6.22
C SER A 77 -3.71 5.50 5.54
N ALA A 78 -4.73 6.34 5.71
CA ALA A 78 -6.00 6.19 5.00
C ALA A 78 -5.83 6.32 3.48
N VAL A 79 -5.05 7.31 3.02
CA VAL A 79 -4.74 7.48 1.59
C VAL A 79 -3.95 6.28 1.07
N ALA A 80 -2.93 5.82 1.80
CA ALA A 80 -2.15 4.65 1.43
C ALA A 80 -3.02 3.39 1.36
N ALA A 81 -3.91 3.17 2.32
CA ALA A 81 -4.84 2.04 2.35
C ALA A 81 -5.85 2.09 1.19
N ALA A 82 -6.32 3.28 0.81
CA ALA A 82 -7.22 3.46 -0.33
C ALA A 82 -6.50 3.25 -1.69
N ALA A 83 -5.22 3.63 -1.79
CA ALA A 83 -4.42 3.48 -3.01
C ALA A 83 -3.80 2.10 -3.17
N ALA A 84 -3.52 1.37 -2.07
CA ALA A 84 -2.83 0.09 -2.10
C ALA A 84 -3.46 -0.96 -3.05
N PRO A 85 -4.80 -1.10 -3.16
CA PRO A 85 -5.41 -2.06 -4.08
C PRO A 85 -5.22 -1.72 -5.56
N THR A 86 -4.99 -0.46 -5.91
CA THR A 86 -4.92 0.00 -7.31
C THR A 86 -3.49 0.08 -7.84
N LEU A 87 -2.49 0.18 -6.95
CA LEU A 87 -1.07 0.28 -7.32
C LEU A 87 -0.58 -0.89 -8.21
N PRO A 88 -0.89 -2.16 -7.93
CA PRO A 88 -0.49 -3.27 -8.82
C PRO A 88 -1.08 -3.16 -10.23
N SER A 89 -2.28 -2.59 -10.36
CA SER A 89 -2.94 -2.39 -11.66
C SER A 89 -2.33 -1.23 -12.47
N LEU A 90 -1.68 -0.26 -11.80
CA LEU A 90 -1.02 0.87 -12.46
C LEU A 90 0.38 0.52 -12.98
N GLN A 91 1.07 -0.43 -12.36
CA GLN A 91 2.42 -0.82 -12.76
C GLN A 91 2.50 -1.29 -14.22
N PRO A 92 1.63 -2.19 -14.72
CA PRO A 92 1.62 -2.56 -16.13
C PRO A 92 1.40 -1.35 -17.04
N PHE A 93 0.49 -0.44 -16.68
CA PHE A 93 0.22 0.76 -17.47
C PHE A 93 1.45 1.65 -17.61
N LEU A 94 2.14 1.93 -16.50
CA LEU A 94 3.37 2.71 -16.48
C LEU A 94 4.52 2.01 -17.22
N LEU A 95 4.57 0.67 -17.18
CA LEU A 95 5.56 -0.12 -17.90
C LEU A 95 5.33 -0.11 -19.42
N PHE A 96 4.07 -0.14 -19.87
CA PHE A 96 3.72 -0.12 -21.28
C PHE A 96 3.70 1.29 -21.90
N LEU A 97 3.62 2.34 -21.08
CA LEU A 97 3.53 3.73 -21.56
C LEU A 97 4.70 4.14 -22.50
N PRO A 98 5.98 3.84 -22.19
CA PRO A 98 7.08 4.14 -23.10
C PRO A 98 7.02 3.33 -24.40
N ALA A 99 6.54 2.07 -24.33
CA ALA A 99 6.39 1.24 -25.51
C ALA A 99 5.32 1.81 -26.48
N LEU A 100 4.23 2.35 -25.95
CA LEU A 100 3.22 3.05 -26.76
C LEU A 100 3.80 4.29 -27.45
N ALA A 101 4.58 5.10 -26.72
CA ALA A 101 5.24 6.26 -27.30
C ALA A 101 6.26 5.86 -28.39
N GLY A 102 7.03 4.79 -28.16
CA GLY A 102 7.97 4.24 -29.14
C GLY A 102 7.32 3.60 -30.37
N ALA A 103 6.07 3.13 -30.25
CA ALA A 103 5.30 2.57 -31.35
C ALA A 103 4.65 3.65 -32.24
N ALA A 104 4.42 4.86 -31.74
CA ALA A 104 3.82 5.95 -32.53
C ALA A 104 4.50 6.17 -33.91
N PRO A 105 5.86 6.26 -34.02
CA PRO A 105 6.51 6.43 -35.31
C PRO A 105 6.43 5.20 -36.22
N THR A 106 6.05 4.02 -35.74
CA THR A 106 5.85 2.84 -36.61
C THR A 106 4.53 2.92 -37.38
N VAL A 107 3.52 3.61 -36.83
CA VAL A 107 2.22 3.83 -37.48
C VAL A 107 2.24 5.12 -38.30
N ALA A 108 2.86 6.18 -37.78
CA ALA A 108 2.94 7.48 -38.43
C ALA A 108 4.40 7.96 -38.48
N PRO A 109 5.22 7.44 -39.41
CA PRO A 109 6.65 7.75 -39.49
C PRO A 109 6.94 9.15 -40.04
N GLY A 110 5.92 9.90 -40.49
CA GLY A 110 6.10 11.21 -41.10
C GLY A 110 6.47 11.18 -42.59
N ASP A 111 6.35 10.03 -43.25
CA ASP A 111 6.56 9.86 -44.70
C ASP A 111 5.32 10.25 -45.54
N GLY A 112 4.35 10.95 -44.94
CA GLY A 112 3.07 11.29 -45.56
C GLY A 112 2.08 10.14 -45.65
N THR A 113 2.40 8.96 -45.10
CA THR A 113 1.52 7.79 -45.07
C THR A 113 1.27 7.30 -43.65
N VAL A 114 0.18 6.57 -43.46
CA VAL A 114 -0.09 5.82 -42.23
C VAL A 114 0.15 4.34 -42.51
N HIS A 115 1.01 3.70 -41.73
CA HIS A 115 1.36 2.31 -41.87
C HIS A 115 0.40 1.50 -40.99
N LEU A 116 -0.66 0.98 -41.60
CA LEU A 116 -1.65 0.13 -40.93
C LEU A 116 -1.39 -1.33 -41.25
N GLY A 117 -1.22 -2.16 -40.22
CA GLY A 117 -1.21 -3.61 -40.37
C GLY A 117 -2.64 -4.15 -40.41
N LEU A 118 -3.02 -4.81 -41.49
CA LEU A 118 -4.28 -5.57 -41.55
C LEU A 118 -4.00 -7.00 -41.09
N VAL A 119 -4.40 -7.31 -39.87
CA VAL A 119 -4.35 -8.68 -39.33
C VAL A 119 -5.75 -9.28 -39.40
N LEU A 120 -5.96 -10.22 -40.33
CA LEU A 120 -7.24 -10.91 -40.50
C LEU A 120 -7.32 -12.12 -39.56
N GLU A 121 -7.30 -11.89 -38.25
CA GLU A 121 -7.57 -12.93 -37.25
C GLU A 121 -9.08 -13.21 -37.23
N THR A 122 -9.53 -14.20 -38.00
CA THR A 122 -10.93 -14.63 -37.99
C THR A 122 -11.09 -15.70 -36.91
N ASN A 123 -11.71 -15.35 -35.77
CA ASN A 123 -11.94 -16.26 -34.64
C ASN A 123 -10.67 -16.90 -34.05
N ASN A 124 -9.53 -16.19 -34.08
CA ASN A 124 -8.28 -16.66 -33.46
C ASN A 124 -7.67 -15.57 -32.55
N PRO A 125 -7.86 -15.65 -31.22
CA PRO A 125 -8.68 -16.63 -30.51
C PRO A 125 -10.19 -16.43 -30.74
N LEU A 126 -11.00 -17.45 -30.45
CA LEU A 126 -12.46 -17.32 -30.56
C LEU A 126 -12.97 -16.18 -29.65
N SER A 127 -14.01 -15.47 -30.08
CA SER A 127 -14.65 -14.45 -29.22
C SER A 127 -15.27 -15.08 -27.97
N CYS A 128 -15.13 -14.41 -26.82
CA CYS A 128 -15.76 -14.85 -25.58
C CYS A 128 -17.27 -14.61 -25.62
N THR A 129 -18.06 -15.66 -25.41
CA THR A 129 -19.53 -15.60 -25.39
C THR A 129 -20.13 -15.77 -23.99
N VAL A 130 -19.34 -16.22 -23.02
CA VAL A 130 -19.77 -16.49 -21.64
C VAL A 130 -19.71 -15.21 -20.80
N GLY A 131 -20.78 -14.89 -20.08
CA GLY A 131 -20.90 -13.69 -19.23
C GLY A 131 -21.62 -12.51 -19.91
N TYR A 132 -22.15 -12.73 -21.12
CA TYR A 132 -22.92 -11.74 -21.90
C TYR A 132 -24.42 -12.08 -21.99
N GLU A 133 -24.88 -13.13 -21.29
CA GLU A 133 -26.26 -13.63 -21.31
C GLU A 133 -27.27 -12.57 -20.84
N GLY A 134 -26.86 -11.70 -19.90
CA GLY A 134 -27.69 -10.58 -19.46
C GLY A 134 -27.99 -9.58 -20.58
N THR A 135 -27.06 -9.38 -21.52
CA THR A 135 -27.30 -8.55 -22.71
C THR A 135 -28.32 -9.22 -23.62
N MET A 136 -28.21 -10.54 -23.81
CA MET A 136 -29.18 -11.29 -24.62
C MET A 136 -30.58 -11.24 -24.01
N ALA A 137 -30.70 -11.35 -22.69
CA ALA A 137 -31.99 -11.21 -21.99
C ALA A 137 -32.62 -9.81 -22.17
N ILE A 138 -31.80 -8.75 -22.20
CA ILE A 138 -32.27 -7.38 -22.50
C ILE A 138 -32.80 -7.32 -23.93
N LEU A 139 -32.06 -7.86 -24.91
CA LEU A 139 -32.48 -7.86 -26.31
C LEU A 139 -33.77 -8.66 -26.52
N ASP A 140 -33.92 -9.81 -25.84
CA ASP A 140 -35.14 -10.61 -25.88
C ASP A 140 -36.35 -9.88 -25.29
N GLU A 141 -36.15 -9.10 -24.21
CA GLU A 141 -37.18 -8.23 -23.66
C GLU A 141 -37.57 -7.12 -24.64
N MET A 142 -36.61 -6.48 -25.30
CA MET A 142 -36.88 -5.46 -26.31
C MET A 142 -37.69 -6.02 -27.47
N LYS A 143 -37.30 -7.18 -28.01
CA LYS A 143 -38.00 -7.86 -29.10
C LYS A 143 -39.39 -8.36 -28.71
N ARG A 144 -39.62 -8.70 -27.43
CA ARG A 144 -40.97 -9.02 -26.92
C ARG A 144 -41.88 -7.80 -26.85
N LYS A 145 -41.34 -6.62 -26.56
CA LYS A 145 -42.12 -5.36 -26.52
C LYS A 145 -42.38 -4.80 -27.91
N ASP A 146 -41.39 -4.90 -28.80
CA ASP A 146 -41.48 -4.49 -30.19
C ASP A 146 -40.88 -5.57 -31.09
N PRO A 147 -41.72 -6.35 -31.81
CA PRO A 147 -41.25 -7.38 -32.74
C PRO A 147 -40.37 -6.84 -33.88
N ASN A 148 -40.43 -5.53 -34.17
CA ASN A 148 -39.61 -4.88 -35.20
C ASN A 148 -38.36 -4.19 -34.61
N PHE A 149 -38.05 -4.45 -33.34
CA PHE A 149 -36.85 -3.91 -32.71
C PHE A 149 -35.59 -4.42 -33.40
N ASP A 150 -34.74 -3.48 -33.83
CA ASP A 150 -33.45 -3.71 -34.49
C ASP A 150 -32.32 -3.14 -33.63
N ASP A 151 -31.52 -4.03 -33.04
CA ASP A 151 -30.41 -3.71 -32.14
C ASP A 151 -29.20 -3.08 -32.84
N THR A 152 -29.18 -3.04 -34.18
CA THR A 152 -28.14 -2.36 -34.96
C THR A 152 -28.41 -0.87 -35.17
N THR A 153 -29.67 -0.45 -35.04
CA THR A 153 -30.12 0.93 -35.30
C THR A 153 -30.82 1.59 -34.12
N GLN A 154 -31.37 0.81 -33.19
CA GLN A 154 -32.14 1.29 -32.05
C GLN A 154 -31.42 1.10 -30.72
N ASN A 155 -31.59 2.06 -29.81
CA ASN A 155 -30.98 2.02 -28.48
C ASN A 155 -31.70 1.02 -27.57
N PHE A 156 -30.92 0.36 -26.71
CA PHE A 156 -31.41 -0.51 -25.64
C PHE A 156 -30.63 -0.26 -24.34
N PRO A 157 -31.16 -0.68 -23.18
CA PRO A 157 -30.45 -0.51 -21.91
C PRO A 157 -29.04 -1.13 -21.95
N LEU A 158 -28.04 -0.34 -21.54
CA LEU A 158 -26.66 -0.81 -21.46
C LEU A 158 -26.49 -1.81 -20.31
N ASN A 159 -25.99 -3.00 -20.62
CA ASN A 159 -25.59 -3.97 -19.61
C ASN A 159 -24.20 -3.60 -19.03
N THR A 160 -24.17 -2.91 -17.90
CA THR A 160 -22.92 -2.54 -17.20
C THR A 160 -22.23 -3.72 -16.51
N ALA A 161 -22.92 -4.85 -16.36
CA ALA A 161 -22.36 -6.07 -15.79
C ALA A 161 -21.74 -6.99 -16.86
N ALA A 162 -21.87 -6.66 -18.16
CA ALA A 162 -21.32 -7.46 -19.26
C ALA A 162 -19.80 -7.58 -19.14
N ASN A 163 -19.32 -8.80 -18.92
CA ASN A 163 -17.89 -9.09 -18.90
C ASN A 163 -17.63 -10.54 -19.33
N CYS A 164 -16.49 -10.78 -19.97
CA CYS A 164 -16.10 -12.14 -20.31
C CYS A 164 -15.82 -12.95 -19.04
N GLN A 165 -16.61 -14.01 -18.83
CA GLN A 165 -16.51 -14.94 -17.71
C GLN A 165 -15.91 -16.29 -18.10
N ALA A 166 -15.42 -16.43 -19.34
CA ALA A 166 -14.71 -17.64 -19.75
C ALA A 166 -13.58 -17.98 -18.76
N PRO A 167 -13.38 -19.28 -18.45
CA PRO A 167 -12.31 -19.71 -17.55
C PRO A 167 -10.94 -19.28 -18.07
N GLN A 168 -9.98 -19.03 -17.17
CA GLN A 168 -8.60 -18.73 -17.60
C GLN A 168 -8.01 -19.92 -18.34
N GLY A 169 -7.29 -19.64 -19.43
CA GLY A 169 -6.74 -20.68 -20.31
C GLY A 169 -7.73 -21.20 -21.35
N SER A 170 -8.94 -20.63 -21.42
CA SER A 170 -9.86 -20.85 -22.53
C SER A 170 -9.20 -20.46 -23.86
N GLU A 171 -9.51 -21.21 -24.92
CA GLU A 171 -9.14 -20.87 -26.30
C GLU A 171 -9.86 -19.60 -26.79
N THR A 172 -10.85 -19.10 -26.03
CA THR A 172 -11.52 -17.83 -26.29
C THR A 172 -10.73 -16.66 -25.72
N GLY A 173 -10.65 -15.55 -26.46
CA GLY A 173 -9.86 -14.37 -26.13
C GLY A 173 -10.27 -13.73 -24.81
N VAL A 174 -9.48 -13.95 -23.76
CA VAL A 174 -9.68 -13.38 -22.42
C VAL A 174 -9.04 -11.99 -22.27
N ARG A 175 -9.40 -11.04 -23.14
CA ARG A 175 -9.09 -9.61 -22.92
C ARG A 175 -10.15 -8.99 -22.01
N SER A 176 -10.13 -9.33 -20.72
CA SER A 176 -11.03 -8.74 -19.73
C SER A 176 -10.26 -7.93 -18.70
N ALA A 177 -10.80 -6.77 -18.32
CA ALA A 177 -10.23 -5.94 -17.25
C ALA A 177 -10.04 -6.73 -15.95
N ASN A 178 -10.90 -7.72 -15.70
CA ASN A 178 -10.82 -8.61 -14.53
C ASN A 178 -9.57 -9.51 -14.54
N ARG A 179 -8.81 -9.58 -15.64
CA ARG A 179 -7.58 -10.38 -15.76
C ARG A 179 -6.31 -9.54 -15.60
N ILE A 180 -6.40 -8.24 -15.30
CA ILE A 180 -5.24 -7.34 -15.18
C ILE A 180 -4.22 -7.80 -14.12
N ALA A 181 -4.66 -8.48 -13.05
CA ALA A 181 -3.77 -9.02 -12.03
C ALA A 181 -2.72 -10.00 -12.61
N PHE A 182 -3.04 -10.72 -13.69
CA PHE A 182 -2.12 -11.64 -14.35
C PHE A 182 -1.12 -10.94 -15.28
N ALA A 183 -1.19 -9.61 -15.43
CA ALA A 183 -0.15 -8.83 -16.11
C ALA A 183 1.10 -8.64 -15.23
N ASP A 184 0.99 -8.83 -13.91
CA ASP A 184 2.15 -8.84 -13.02
C ASP A 184 2.92 -10.16 -13.18
N PRO A 185 4.20 -10.13 -13.62
CA PRO A 185 5.01 -11.34 -13.76
C PRO A 185 5.25 -12.09 -12.45
N ASN A 186 5.05 -11.44 -11.30
CA ASN A 186 5.16 -12.09 -9.98
C ASN A 186 3.87 -12.82 -9.58
N THR A 187 2.75 -12.56 -10.24
CA THR A 187 1.53 -13.33 -10.02
C THR A 187 1.74 -14.72 -10.60
N SER A 188 1.92 -15.69 -9.71
CA SER A 188 2.02 -17.10 -10.08
C SER A 188 0.81 -17.47 -10.94
N GLN A 189 1.07 -17.95 -12.16
CA GLN A 189 0.05 -18.44 -13.06
C GLN A 189 -0.10 -19.94 -12.80
N PRO A 190 -1.14 -20.39 -12.08
CA PRO A 190 -1.24 -21.79 -11.63
C PRO A 190 -1.35 -22.81 -12.79
N TRP A 191 -1.54 -22.35 -14.02
CA TRP A 191 -1.72 -23.19 -15.21
C TRP A 191 -0.56 -23.09 -16.22
N ASP A 192 0.42 -22.20 -16.04
CA ASP A 192 1.50 -22.06 -17.00
C ASP A 192 2.82 -21.55 -16.38
N SER A 193 3.85 -22.38 -16.46
CA SER A 193 5.23 -22.03 -16.13
C SER A 193 6.11 -21.81 -17.37
N LYS A 194 5.56 -21.99 -18.58
CA LYS A 194 6.24 -21.67 -19.84
C LYS A 194 6.00 -20.20 -20.19
N PRO A 195 7.06 -19.42 -20.47
CA PRO A 195 6.91 -18.07 -21.00
C PRO A 195 6.05 -18.09 -22.27
N LYS A 196 5.00 -17.26 -22.31
CA LYS A 196 4.19 -17.08 -23.51
C LYS A 196 5.04 -16.46 -24.61
N VAL A 197 5.30 -17.25 -25.64
CA VAL A 197 5.80 -16.76 -26.93
C VAL A 197 4.60 -16.43 -27.81
N ASP A 198 4.73 -15.38 -28.61
CA ASP A 198 3.76 -15.03 -29.65
C ASP A 198 3.50 -16.29 -30.49
N PRO A 199 2.25 -16.81 -30.57
CA PRO A 199 1.97 -17.99 -31.37
C PRO A 199 2.40 -17.75 -32.82
N ASP A 200 2.72 -18.82 -33.54
CA ASP A 200 3.04 -18.73 -34.97
C ASP A 200 1.88 -18.04 -35.69
N LYS A 201 2.10 -16.77 -36.05
CA LYS A 201 1.11 -15.96 -36.76
C LYS A 201 0.86 -16.60 -38.11
N LEU A 202 -0.41 -16.85 -38.43
CA LEU A 202 -0.79 -17.23 -39.78
C LEU A 202 -0.31 -16.12 -40.73
N ASN A 203 0.67 -16.41 -41.59
CA ASN A 203 1.24 -15.43 -42.49
C ASN A 203 0.26 -15.15 -43.64
N LEU A 204 -0.61 -14.17 -43.42
CA LEU A 204 -1.60 -13.72 -44.39
C LEU A 204 -1.09 -12.58 -45.30
N ASN A 205 0.20 -12.22 -45.21
CA ASN A 205 0.79 -11.21 -46.10
C ASN A 205 0.50 -11.49 -47.58
N PRO A 206 0.58 -12.73 -48.10
CA PRO A 206 0.28 -13.00 -49.51
C PRO A 206 -1.15 -12.61 -49.93
N ILE A 207 -2.13 -12.76 -49.03
CA ILE A 207 -3.53 -12.41 -49.27
C ILE A 207 -3.72 -10.90 -49.09
N ALA A 208 -3.17 -10.33 -48.02
CA ALA A 208 -3.22 -8.89 -47.75
C ALA A 208 -2.59 -8.06 -48.88
N THR A 209 -1.45 -8.50 -49.44
CA THR A 209 -0.80 -7.86 -50.59
C THR A 209 -1.69 -7.86 -51.84
N GLN A 210 -2.46 -8.93 -52.06
CA GLN A 210 -3.37 -9.03 -53.21
C GLN A 210 -4.63 -8.17 -53.03
N LEU A 211 -5.13 -8.01 -51.80
CA LEU A 211 -6.32 -7.22 -51.49
C LEU A 211 -6.04 -5.72 -51.31
N ALA A 212 -4.81 -5.34 -50.92
CA ALA A 212 -4.44 -3.96 -50.63
C ALA A 212 -4.82 -2.97 -51.75
N PRO A 213 -4.55 -3.23 -53.05
CA PRO A 213 -4.93 -2.31 -54.12
C PRO A 213 -6.45 -2.11 -54.23
N MET A 214 -7.26 -3.13 -53.94
CA MET A 214 -8.72 -3.02 -53.97
C MET A 214 -9.27 -2.14 -52.84
N LEU A 215 -8.52 -2.02 -51.75
CA LEU A 215 -8.84 -1.19 -50.59
C LEU A 215 -8.18 0.20 -50.66
N GLY A 216 -7.56 0.56 -51.79
CA GLY A 216 -6.81 1.81 -51.94
C GLY A 216 -5.51 1.87 -51.13
N ALA A 217 -5.02 0.73 -50.66
CA ALA A 217 -3.77 0.61 -49.92
C ALA A 217 -2.63 0.16 -50.85
N THR A 218 -1.42 0.67 -50.60
CA THR A 218 -0.22 0.21 -51.31
C THR A 218 0.49 -0.82 -50.43
N PRO A 219 0.63 -2.08 -50.86
CA PRO A 219 1.38 -3.06 -50.09
C PRO A 219 2.86 -2.66 -50.03
N LYS A 220 3.44 -2.69 -48.83
CA LYS A 220 4.87 -2.50 -48.56
C LYS A 220 5.47 -3.79 -48.02
#